data_AF-A0AAD7Z306-F1
#
_entry.id   AF-A0AAD7Z306-F1
#
_cell.length_a   1.000
_cell.length_b   1.000
_cell.length_c   1.000
_cell.angle_alpha   90.00
_cell.angle_beta   90.00
_cell.angle_gamma   90.00
#
_symmetry.space_group_name_H-M   'P 1'
#
loop_
_entity.id
_entity.type
_entity.pdbx_description
1 polymer ?
#
loop_
_entity_poly.entity_id
_entity_poly.type
_entity_poly.pdbx_seq_one_letter_code
_entity_poly.pdbx_strand_id
1 'polypeptide(L)'
;MLSKFPKSCDCFVVLPPLTKNNTVIFGKNSDRPQHEVQDVVLIKGGMRDIKLKCTYITVDGVSPVNNIIVSKPAWMWGAEMGANDKNVVIGNEAVWTKNNEGDGDARPKRLLGMDLVRLALERSSSAEGAVDIITSLLEKYGQGGPCSEYDDSHFYHNSFLIADPKEAWVLETSGKIWAAEKLEGGYRNISNGLTITTKMDKTCENLIEKTKRLHLWDGQGEFNFMQCYSSGGDEQRQREGTRLLKEYTKSPGFSVQDMMKILRHKESRICRSCDDTFPTQGSQVSCLSPTNVNVHWFTATPDPGMSFYKPFVFTQNVKPLPKEVVSPMDMPRRPHHLYKIHVGRIGRSEDAQTTRGCKRLEAARIAQMEKYLETPAGQSNLEELDDLFKECIADEIDLYFEPTDDEEEEEDAD
;
A
#
# COMPACT_ATOMS: atom_id res chain seq x y z
N MET A 1 -22.01 -0.48 18.58
CA MET A 1 -20.66 -0.22 19.13
C MET A 1 -19.70 -0.21 17.96
N LEU A 2 -19.13 0.96 17.63
CA LEU A 2 -17.98 1.04 16.70
C LEU A 2 -16.87 0.12 17.24
N SER A 3 -16.20 -0.64 16.37
CA SER A 3 -15.23 -1.65 16.84
C SER A 3 -14.10 -1.00 17.63
N LYS A 4 -13.74 -1.60 18.76
CA LYS A 4 -12.62 -1.17 19.61
C LYS A 4 -11.23 -1.41 19.00
N PHE A 5 -11.14 -2.00 17.79
CA PHE A 5 -9.90 -2.34 17.09
C PHE A 5 -9.89 -1.79 15.64
N PRO A 6 -8.70 -1.48 15.08
CA PRO A 6 -8.62 -0.88 13.76
C PRO A 6 -9.05 -1.93 12.75
N LYS A 7 -9.81 -1.51 11.73
CA LYS A 7 -10.27 -2.38 10.63
C LYS A 7 -9.71 -1.85 9.33
N SER A 8 -8.43 -2.07 9.05
CA SER A 8 -7.78 -1.39 7.93
C SER A 8 -6.52 -2.05 7.39
N CYS A 9 -6.50 -2.36 6.10
CA CYS A 9 -5.29 -2.67 5.33
C CYS A 9 -4.60 -3.99 5.70
N ASP A 10 -3.80 -4.49 4.76
CA ASP A 10 -2.80 -5.53 4.98
C ASP A 10 -1.62 -5.30 4.02
N CYS A 11 -0.39 -5.51 4.49
CA CYS A 11 0.81 -5.52 3.68
C CYS A 11 1.51 -6.89 3.75
N PHE A 12 2.09 -7.32 2.63
CA PHE A 12 2.77 -8.60 2.46
C PHE A 12 4.09 -8.41 1.72
N VAL A 13 5.08 -9.22 2.05
CA VAL A 13 6.31 -9.36 1.28
C VAL A 13 6.77 -10.82 1.27
N VAL A 14 7.27 -11.27 0.12
CA VAL A 14 7.96 -12.54 -0.05
C VAL A 14 9.31 -12.26 -0.72
N LEU A 15 10.38 -12.75 -0.10
CA LEU A 15 11.75 -12.54 -0.53
C LEU A 15 12.33 -13.81 -1.19
N PRO A 16 13.39 -13.67 -2.00
CA PRO A 16 14.17 -14.81 -2.47
C PRO A 16 14.67 -15.68 -1.30
N PRO A 17 14.89 -17.00 -1.51
CA PRO A 17 14.71 -17.74 -2.76
C PRO A 17 13.28 -18.33 -2.93
N LEU A 18 12.28 -17.84 -2.19
CA LEU A 18 10.92 -18.41 -2.23
C LEU A 18 10.14 -18.02 -3.50
N THR A 19 10.54 -16.94 -4.16
CA THR A 19 9.84 -16.35 -5.30
C THR A 19 10.34 -16.87 -6.64
N LYS A 20 9.48 -16.80 -7.65
CA LYS A 20 9.86 -17.00 -9.05
C LYS A 20 10.94 -15.97 -9.42
N ASN A 21 11.97 -16.40 -10.15
CA ASN A 21 13.05 -15.56 -10.66
C ASN A 21 13.90 -14.84 -9.59
N ASN A 22 13.85 -15.28 -8.32
CA ASN A 22 14.58 -14.67 -7.20
C ASN A 22 14.35 -13.14 -7.08
N THR A 23 13.10 -12.70 -7.24
CA THR A 23 12.69 -11.31 -7.04
C THR A 23 12.06 -11.09 -5.67
N VAL A 24 11.98 -9.85 -5.20
CA VAL A 24 11.14 -9.50 -4.04
C VAL A 24 9.73 -9.20 -4.56
N ILE A 25 8.71 -9.83 -3.96
CA ILE A 25 7.31 -9.59 -4.29
C ILE A 25 6.61 -8.93 -3.10
N PHE A 26 6.09 -7.73 -3.31
CA PHE A 26 5.37 -6.93 -2.32
C PHE A 26 3.89 -6.84 -2.69
N GLY A 27 3.00 -6.80 -1.70
CA GLY A 27 1.56 -6.63 -1.88
C GLY A 27 0.95 -5.76 -0.79
N LYS A 28 -0.03 -4.91 -1.13
CA LYS A 28 -0.77 -4.09 -0.17
C LYS A 28 -2.22 -3.91 -0.56
N ASN A 29 -3.14 -4.14 0.38
CA ASN A 29 -4.54 -3.71 0.31
C ASN A 29 -4.75 -2.52 1.22
N SER A 30 -5.41 -1.47 0.73
CA SER A 30 -5.77 -0.31 1.54
C SER A 30 -7.27 -0.27 1.80
N ASP A 31 -7.68 -0.55 3.04
CA ASP A 31 -9.08 -0.45 3.43
C ASP A 31 -9.33 0.89 4.10
N ARG A 32 -10.25 1.65 3.52
CA ARG A 32 -10.58 3.02 3.93
C ARG A 32 -12.09 3.14 4.04
N PRO A 33 -12.64 4.11 4.79
CA PRO A 33 -14.07 4.34 4.85
C PRO A 33 -14.72 4.41 3.45
N GLN A 34 -15.96 3.95 3.35
CA GLN A 34 -16.71 4.03 2.10
C GLN A 34 -16.71 5.48 1.58
N HIS A 35 -16.56 5.62 0.26
CA HIS A 35 -16.40 6.89 -0.45
C HIS A 35 -15.06 7.62 -0.31
N GLU A 36 -14.11 7.14 0.49
CA GLU A 36 -12.73 7.62 0.39
C GLU A 36 -12.02 6.97 -0.82
N VAL A 37 -12.27 7.55 -1.99
CA VAL A 37 -11.69 7.11 -3.26
C VAL A 37 -10.17 7.22 -3.22
N GLN A 38 -9.48 6.23 -3.79
CA GLN A 38 -8.04 6.30 -4.01
C GLN A 38 -7.69 6.61 -5.46
N ASP A 39 -6.86 7.65 -5.61
CA ASP A 39 -6.21 7.97 -6.86
C ASP A 39 -4.98 7.09 -7.04
N VAL A 40 -4.62 6.82 -8.29
CA VAL A 40 -3.27 6.36 -8.65
C VAL A 40 -2.60 7.48 -9.43
N VAL A 41 -1.53 8.03 -8.88
CA VAL A 41 -0.85 9.21 -9.46
C VAL A 41 0.65 8.99 -9.60
N LEU A 42 1.19 9.39 -10.75
CA LEU A 42 2.61 9.55 -10.98
C LEU A 42 3.02 10.98 -10.63
N ILE A 43 3.89 11.13 -9.65
CA ILE A 43 4.44 12.42 -9.21
C ILE A 43 5.90 12.47 -9.65
N LYS A 44 6.22 13.45 -10.50
CA LYS A 44 7.58 13.64 -11.02
C LYS A 44 8.54 14.10 -9.92
N GLY A 45 9.77 13.61 -9.97
CA GLY A 45 10.85 13.98 -9.08
C GLY A 45 11.37 15.40 -9.33
N GLY A 46 12.58 15.68 -8.86
CA GLY A 46 13.27 16.95 -9.07
C GLY A 46 13.17 17.92 -7.88
N MET A 47 13.08 19.22 -8.17
CA MET A 47 13.08 20.26 -7.14
C MET A 47 11.75 20.28 -6.38
N ARG A 48 11.83 20.67 -5.10
CA ARG A 48 10.72 20.95 -4.19
C ARG A 48 11.00 22.24 -3.46
N ASP A 49 9.94 22.87 -2.96
CA ASP A 49 10.07 24.05 -2.11
C ASP A 49 10.79 23.72 -0.81
N ILE A 50 11.54 24.69 -0.27
CA ILE A 50 12.23 24.56 1.03
C ILE A 50 11.27 24.27 2.19
N LYS A 51 9.99 24.65 2.02
CA LYS A 51 8.90 24.41 2.96
C LYS A 51 7.77 23.73 2.20
N LEU A 52 7.45 22.51 2.60
CA LEU A 52 6.49 21.66 1.92
C LEU A 52 5.26 21.48 2.81
N LYS A 53 4.10 21.93 2.32
CA LYS A 53 2.81 21.67 2.97
C LYS A 53 2.39 20.23 2.70
N CYS A 54 2.40 19.39 3.74
CA CYS A 54 1.80 18.05 3.72
C CYS A 54 0.32 18.13 4.10
N THR A 55 -0.31 17.02 4.49
CA THR A 55 -1.75 16.97 4.77
C THR A 55 -2.17 18.01 5.82
N TYR A 56 -1.49 18.06 6.97
CA TYR A 56 -1.83 19.03 8.03
C TYR A 56 -0.75 20.05 8.34
N ILE A 57 0.51 19.67 8.33
CA ILE A 57 1.61 20.55 8.74
C ILE A 57 2.54 20.86 7.56
N THR A 58 3.36 21.88 7.75
CA THR A 58 4.45 22.21 6.82
C THR A 58 5.75 21.66 7.38
N VAL A 59 6.50 20.94 6.56
CA VAL A 59 7.81 20.37 6.91
C VAL A 59 8.92 20.98 6.05
N ASP A 60 10.16 20.66 6.40
CA ASP A 60 11.30 21.02 5.57
C ASP A 60 11.30 20.14 4.31
N GLY A 61 11.26 20.81 3.16
CA GLY A 61 11.43 20.16 1.86
C GLY A 61 12.89 19.81 1.62
N VAL A 62 13.11 18.86 0.71
CA VAL A 62 14.45 18.46 0.26
C VAL A 62 14.47 18.40 -1.25
N SER A 63 15.64 18.54 -1.86
CA SER A 63 15.81 18.47 -3.30
C SER A 63 17.20 17.97 -3.66
N PRO A 64 17.35 17.18 -4.74
CA PRO A 64 16.26 16.64 -5.57
C PRO A 64 15.53 15.48 -4.88
N VAL A 65 14.33 15.16 -5.36
CA VAL A 65 13.56 13.96 -4.97
C VAL A 65 13.31 13.04 -6.16
N ASN A 66 12.99 11.77 -5.87
CA ASN A 66 12.73 10.73 -6.87
C ASN A 66 11.35 10.88 -7.53
N ASN A 67 11.18 10.26 -8.71
CA ASN A 67 9.83 10.03 -9.25
C ASN A 67 9.14 8.95 -8.44
N ILE A 68 7.84 9.11 -8.19
CA ILE A 68 7.05 8.14 -7.43
C ILE A 68 5.71 7.87 -8.13
N ILE A 69 5.24 6.63 -8.06
CA ILE A 69 3.84 6.28 -8.32
C ILE A 69 3.22 5.88 -6.99
N VAL A 70 2.05 6.44 -6.67
CA VAL A 70 1.38 6.20 -5.40
C VAL A 70 -0.11 5.95 -5.57
N SER A 71 -0.65 5.12 -4.68
CA SER A 71 -2.09 5.04 -4.43
C SER A 71 -2.41 5.84 -3.16
N LYS A 72 -3.33 6.80 -3.27
CA LYS A 72 -3.62 7.76 -2.19
C LYS A 72 -5.10 8.11 -2.08
N PRO A 73 -5.66 8.24 -0.86
CA PRO A 73 -6.98 8.82 -0.67
C PRO A 73 -7.03 10.22 -1.28
N ALA A 74 -8.09 10.51 -2.04
CA ALA A 74 -8.18 11.72 -2.87
C ALA A 74 -8.03 13.03 -2.08
N TRP A 75 -8.42 13.04 -0.80
CA TRP A 75 -8.44 14.23 0.06
C TRP A 75 -7.08 14.61 0.66
N MET A 76 -6.15 13.66 0.78
CA MET A 76 -4.90 13.85 1.51
C MET A 76 -3.71 14.11 0.59
N TRP A 77 -2.63 14.66 1.13
CA TRP A 77 -1.38 14.85 0.40
C TRP A 77 -0.54 13.56 0.38
N GLY A 78 -0.56 12.82 1.47
CA GLY A 78 0.18 11.56 1.64
C GLY A 78 -0.32 10.42 0.74
N ALA A 79 0.28 9.25 0.93
CA ALA A 79 -0.04 8.03 0.20
C ALA A 79 -0.21 6.82 1.13
N GLU A 80 -1.10 5.93 0.75
CA GLU A 80 -1.35 4.66 1.44
C GLU A 80 -0.33 3.59 1.01
N MET A 81 0.18 3.69 -0.21
CA MET A 81 1.21 2.82 -0.77
C MET A 81 1.83 3.44 -2.02
N GLY A 82 2.98 2.92 -2.42
CA GLY A 82 3.55 3.26 -3.72
C GLY A 82 4.90 2.64 -3.97
N ALA A 83 5.53 3.14 -5.04
CA ALA A 83 6.87 2.78 -5.47
C ALA A 83 7.62 4.02 -5.98
N ASN A 84 8.95 3.99 -5.96
CA ASN A 84 9.78 5.02 -6.57
C ASN A 84 10.68 4.47 -7.68
N ASP A 85 11.26 5.37 -8.47
CA ASP A 85 12.21 5.04 -9.56
C ASP A 85 13.58 4.49 -9.08
N LYS A 86 13.75 4.33 -7.78
CA LYS A 86 14.87 3.63 -7.12
C LYS A 86 14.49 2.24 -6.62
N ASN A 87 13.30 1.76 -7.02
CA ASN A 87 12.77 0.43 -6.72
C ASN A 87 12.45 0.21 -5.23
N VAL A 88 12.20 1.28 -4.48
CA VAL A 88 11.68 1.19 -3.12
C VAL A 88 10.15 1.16 -3.18
N VAL A 89 9.54 0.22 -2.47
CA VAL A 89 8.09 0.13 -2.26
C VAL A 89 7.77 0.27 -0.78
N ILE A 90 6.65 0.93 -0.47
CA ILE A 90 6.22 1.17 0.90
C ILE A 90 4.71 1.01 0.98
N GLY A 91 4.23 0.33 2.02
CA GLY A 91 2.85 0.36 2.48
C GLY A 91 2.79 0.60 4.00
N ASN A 92 1.65 1.10 4.48
CA ASN A 92 1.43 1.33 5.90
C ASN A 92 0.12 0.73 6.41
N GLU A 93 0.10 0.50 7.72
CA GLU A 93 -1.00 -0.07 8.48
C GLU A 93 -1.36 0.85 9.65
N ALA A 94 -2.64 0.89 10.02
CA ALA A 94 -3.08 1.56 11.24
C ALA A 94 -2.85 0.66 12.45
N VAL A 95 -2.19 1.19 13.49
CA VAL A 95 -1.96 0.48 14.76
C VAL A 95 -2.37 1.34 15.95
N TRP A 96 -2.96 0.71 16.95
CA TRP A 96 -3.19 1.33 18.26
C TRP A 96 -2.18 0.85 19.27
N THR A 97 -1.66 1.80 20.03
CA THR A 97 -0.64 1.56 21.04
C THR A 97 -1.09 2.09 22.39
N LYS A 98 -0.41 1.69 23.45
CA LYS A 98 -0.66 2.15 24.83
C LYS A 98 -0.14 3.58 25.08
N ASN A 99 0.64 4.15 24.16
CA ASN A 99 1.25 5.48 24.31
C ASN A 99 0.36 6.58 23.72
N ASN A 100 -0.65 7.05 24.44
CA ASN A 100 -1.66 7.99 23.91
C ASN A 100 -1.68 9.37 24.61
N GLU A 101 -0.60 9.70 25.34
CA GLU A 101 -0.48 10.97 26.07
C GLU A 101 0.79 11.71 25.68
N GLY A 102 0.84 13.03 25.94
CA GLY A 102 2.00 13.87 25.64
C GLY A 102 2.46 13.77 24.19
N ASP A 103 3.73 13.45 23.98
CA ASP A 103 4.32 13.25 22.64
C ASP A 103 3.85 11.97 21.94
N GLY A 104 3.19 11.05 22.66
CA GLY A 104 2.55 9.85 22.13
C GLY A 104 1.15 10.08 21.57
N ASP A 105 0.47 11.13 22.02
CA ASP A 105 -0.92 11.42 21.65
C ASP A 105 -1.08 11.59 20.13
N ALA A 106 -1.90 10.75 19.49
CA ALA A 106 -2.15 10.79 18.05
C ALA A 106 -3.24 11.80 17.62
N ARG A 107 -3.91 12.50 18.54
CA ARG A 107 -4.97 13.47 18.22
C ARG A 107 -4.46 14.78 17.60
N PRO A 108 -3.35 15.39 18.07
CA PRO A 108 -2.84 16.62 17.49
C PRO A 108 -2.43 16.43 16.04
N LYS A 109 -2.76 17.42 15.20
CA LYS A 109 -2.37 17.44 13.79
C LYS A 109 -0.85 17.52 13.65
N ARG A 110 -0.25 16.46 13.10
CA ARG A 110 1.18 16.32 12.77
C ARG A 110 1.30 15.72 11.36
N LEU A 111 2.41 15.06 11.05
CA LEU A 111 2.47 14.20 9.86
C LEU A 111 1.54 13.01 10.05
N LEU A 112 0.80 12.63 9.00
CA LEU A 112 0.15 11.33 8.97
C LEU A 112 1.16 10.23 8.58
N GLY A 113 0.88 8.98 8.93
CA GLY A 113 1.65 7.85 8.39
C GLY A 113 1.72 7.87 6.87
N MET A 114 0.62 8.25 6.22
CA MET A 114 0.53 8.39 4.78
C MET A 114 1.42 9.52 4.24
N ASP A 115 1.59 10.61 4.99
CA ASP A 115 2.57 11.66 4.63
C ASP A 115 4.00 11.09 4.71
N LEU A 116 4.30 10.28 5.75
CA LEU A 116 5.60 9.64 5.92
C LEU A 116 5.90 8.65 4.78
N VAL A 117 4.92 7.86 4.32
CA VAL A 117 5.05 6.98 3.13
C VAL A 117 5.50 7.78 1.91
N ARG A 118 4.77 8.86 1.58
CA ARG A 118 5.08 9.67 0.41
C ARG A 118 6.45 10.35 0.53
N LEU A 119 6.74 10.96 1.69
CA LEU A 119 8.03 11.62 1.92
C LEU A 119 9.19 10.63 1.82
N ALA A 120 9.03 9.41 2.31
CA ALA A 120 10.06 8.38 2.22
C ALA A 120 10.30 7.94 0.77
N LEU A 121 9.24 7.66 0.00
CA LEU A 121 9.35 7.32 -1.42
C LEU A 121 10.04 8.44 -2.22
N GLU A 122 9.71 9.71 -1.96
CA GLU A 122 10.37 10.85 -2.62
C GLU A 122 11.86 10.95 -2.28
N ARG A 123 12.30 10.48 -1.11
CA ARG A 123 13.62 10.80 -0.55
C ARG A 123 14.60 9.63 -0.48
N SER A 124 14.13 8.38 -0.56
CA SER A 124 14.95 7.19 -0.34
C SER A 124 15.43 6.52 -1.64
N SER A 125 16.54 5.80 -1.57
CA SER A 125 17.03 4.95 -2.68
C SER A 125 17.23 3.49 -2.28
N SER A 126 16.84 3.14 -1.06
CA SER A 126 16.83 1.77 -0.52
C SER A 126 15.74 1.66 0.55
N ALA A 127 15.38 0.42 0.90
CA ALA A 127 14.43 0.12 1.96
C ALA A 127 14.95 0.63 3.32
N GLU A 128 16.21 0.37 3.63
CA GLU A 128 16.84 0.87 4.85
C GLU A 128 16.86 2.41 4.91
N GLY A 129 17.17 3.07 3.79
CA GLY A 129 17.16 4.53 3.72
C GLY A 129 15.75 5.11 3.95
N ALA A 130 14.70 4.41 3.51
CA ALA A 130 13.32 4.80 3.80
C ALA A 130 13.00 4.68 5.30
N VAL A 131 13.49 3.65 5.99
CA VAL A 131 13.38 3.54 7.47
C VAL A 131 14.02 4.77 8.14
N ASP A 132 15.23 5.13 7.74
CA ASP A 132 15.95 6.26 8.31
C ASP A 132 15.23 7.60 8.07
N ILE A 133 14.63 7.78 6.87
CA ILE A 133 13.84 8.97 6.54
C ILE A 133 12.57 9.05 7.38
N ILE A 134 11.79 7.96 7.47
CA ILE A 134 10.54 7.92 8.23
C ILE A 134 10.81 8.23 9.70
N THR A 135 11.82 7.58 10.29
CA THR A 135 12.15 7.74 11.71
C THR A 135 12.67 9.14 12.02
N SER A 136 13.52 9.71 11.16
CA SER A 136 13.99 11.10 11.31
C SER A 136 12.83 12.12 11.26
N LEU A 137 11.89 11.94 10.33
CA LEU A 137 10.71 12.78 10.23
C LEU A 137 9.77 12.61 11.42
N LEU A 138 9.61 11.37 11.89
CA LEU A 138 8.79 11.05 13.04
C LEU A 138 9.35 11.68 14.33
N GLU A 139 10.66 11.60 14.55
CA GLU A 139 11.31 12.20 15.71
C GLU A 139 11.19 13.73 15.71
N LYS A 140 11.37 14.35 14.54
CA LYS A 140 11.31 15.80 14.39
C LYS A 140 9.89 16.36 14.47
N TYR A 141 8.96 15.78 13.72
CA TYR A 141 7.62 16.35 13.53
C TYR A 141 6.51 15.59 14.27
N GLY A 142 6.78 14.37 14.73
CA GLY A 142 5.78 13.45 15.30
C GLY A 142 4.78 12.95 14.25
N GLN A 143 3.85 12.12 14.71
CA GLN A 143 2.72 11.64 13.92
C GLN A 143 1.39 11.91 14.63
N GLY A 144 0.31 12.05 13.84
CA GLY A 144 -1.05 12.23 14.36
C GLY A 144 -1.92 13.20 13.58
N GLY A 145 -3.19 13.24 13.98
CA GLY A 145 -4.28 13.97 13.34
C GLY A 145 -5.39 13.03 12.85
N PRO A 146 -6.53 13.58 12.40
CA PRO A 146 -7.56 12.78 11.75
C PRO A 146 -7.02 12.02 10.53
N CYS A 147 -7.27 10.72 10.48
CA CYS A 147 -6.90 9.83 9.40
C CYS A 147 -8.10 9.47 8.50
N SER A 148 -9.21 10.20 8.59
CA SER A 148 -10.41 10.04 7.77
C SER A 148 -10.93 11.42 7.38
N GLU A 149 -11.47 11.55 6.17
CA GLU A 149 -12.05 12.79 5.66
C GLU A 149 -13.30 13.22 6.44
N TYR A 150 -14.08 12.24 6.91
CA TYR A 150 -15.41 12.46 7.49
C TYR A 150 -15.51 12.05 8.96
N ASP A 151 -14.42 11.59 9.57
CA ASP A 151 -14.37 11.16 10.97
C ASP A 151 -13.10 11.65 11.68
N ASP A 152 -13.23 12.77 12.40
CA ASP A 152 -12.14 13.37 13.18
C ASP A 152 -11.70 12.51 14.37
N SER A 153 -12.49 11.51 14.76
CA SER A 153 -12.14 10.58 15.84
C SER A 153 -11.24 9.42 15.36
N HIS A 154 -11.06 9.28 14.05
CA HIS A 154 -10.25 8.22 13.47
C HIS A 154 -8.77 8.62 13.45
N PHE A 155 -8.04 8.39 14.54
CA PHE A 155 -6.60 8.63 14.65
C PHE A 155 -5.86 7.38 15.15
N TYR A 156 -4.60 7.24 14.74
CA TYR A 156 -3.77 6.06 15.06
C TYR A 156 -2.27 6.37 14.89
N HIS A 157 -1.43 5.43 15.31
CA HIS A 157 -0.03 5.35 14.88
C HIS A 157 0.10 4.40 13.69
N ASN A 158 1.30 4.27 13.13
CA ASN A 158 1.52 3.46 11.95
C ASN A 158 2.57 2.35 12.11
N SER A 159 2.28 1.22 11.47
CA SER A 159 3.29 0.24 11.07
C SER A 159 3.55 0.40 9.57
N PHE A 160 4.76 0.09 9.13
CA PHE A 160 5.19 0.22 7.74
C PHE A 160 5.86 -1.08 7.30
N LEU A 161 5.54 -1.53 6.09
CA LEU A 161 6.30 -2.55 5.38
C LEU A 161 6.98 -1.91 4.20
N ILE A 162 8.30 -2.00 4.19
CA ILE A 162 9.18 -1.31 3.24
C ILE A 162 10.03 -2.39 2.57
N ALA A 163 10.16 -2.36 1.25
CA ALA A 163 11.01 -3.30 0.54
C ALA A 163 11.73 -2.64 -0.63
N ASP A 164 12.86 -3.24 -1.00
CA ASP A 164 13.59 -2.97 -2.22
C ASP A 164 14.00 -4.31 -2.87
N PRO A 165 14.75 -4.35 -3.97
CA PRO A 165 15.12 -5.63 -4.61
C PRO A 165 15.99 -6.57 -3.78
N LYS A 166 16.50 -6.16 -2.61
CA LYS A 166 17.44 -6.92 -1.78
C LYS A 166 16.83 -7.36 -0.45
N GLU A 167 16.07 -6.48 0.17
CA GLU A 167 15.63 -6.67 1.56
C GLU A 167 14.25 -6.06 1.81
N ALA A 168 13.68 -6.42 2.96
CA ALA A 168 12.49 -5.80 3.48
C ALA A 168 12.66 -5.40 4.94
N TRP A 169 11.88 -4.43 5.38
CA TRP A 169 11.87 -3.90 6.73
C TRP A 169 10.44 -3.76 7.22
N VAL A 170 10.20 -4.23 8.45
CA VAL A 170 9.04 -3.80 9.23
C VAL A 170 9.50 -2.65 10.11
N LEU A 171 8.76 -1.54 10.11
CA LEU A 171 8.96 -0.42 11.03
C LEU A 171 7.67 -0.18 11.78
N GLU A 172 7.70 -0.28 13.11
CA GLU A 172 6.55 -0.11 13.97
C GLU A 172 6.74 1.04 14.94
N THR A 173 5.68 1.81 15.15
CA THR A 173 5.75 3.08 15.87
C THR A 173 4.70 3.19 16.97
N SER A 174 5.03 3.99 17.98
CA SER A 174 4.18 4.35 19.10
C SER A 174 4.47 5.80 19.49
N GLY A 175 3.75 6.74 18.87
CA GLY A 175 4.12 8.16 18.90
C GLY A 175 5.47 8.37 18.23
N LYS A 176 6.44 8.95 18.95
CA LYS A 176 7.83 9.08 18.49
C LYS A 176 8.72 7.87 18.82
N ILE A 177 8.19 6.87 19.55
CA ILE A 177 8.92 5.64 19.84
C ILE A 177 8.80 4.72 18.63
N TRP A 178 9.88 4.04 18.25
CA TRP A 178 9.88 3.13 17.13
C TRP A 178 10.91 2.01 17.28
N ALA A 179 10.62 0.89 16.61
CA ALA A 179 11.53 -0.23 16.40
C ALA A 179 11.37 -0.73 14.96
N ALA A 180 12.47 -1.23 14.38
CA ALA A 180 12.48 -1.78 13.03
C ALA A 180 13.21 -3.11 12.99
N GLU A 181 12.67 -4.05 12.21
CA GLU A 181 13.24 -5.38 11.99
C GLU A 181 13.52 -5.59 10.50
N LYS A 182 14.74 -6.04 10.20
CA LYS A 182 15.21 -6.37 8.85
C LYS A 182 14.88 -7.83 8.50
N LEU A 183 14.45 -8.02 7.25
CA LEU A 183 14.22 -9.30 6.63
C LEU A 183 15.12 -9.44 5.40
N GLU A 184 16.00 -10.44 5.44
CA GLU A 184 16.89 -10.79 4.33
C GLU A 184 16.43 -12.04 3.57
N GLY A 185 15.32 -12.65 4.00
CA GLY A 185 14.73 -13.83 3.37
C GLY A 185 13.39 -14.20 3.99
N GLY A 186 12.70 -15.15 3.35
CA GLY A 186 11.40 -15.64 3.82
C GLY A 186 10.23 -14.74 3.40
N TYR A 187 9.25 -14.58 4.29
CA TYR A 187 8.07 -13.77 4.04
C TYR A 187 7.61 -13.07 5.32
N ARG A 188 6.84 -12.00 5.18
CA ARG A 188 6.18 -11.29 6.29
C ARG A 188 4.86 -10.71 5.83
N ASN A 189 3.87 -10.72 6.71
CA ASN A 189 2.73 -9.83 6.63
C ASN A 189 2.65 -8.94 7.88
N ILE A 190 2.15 -7.72 7.68
CA ILE A 190 1.65 -6.85 8.74
C ILE A 190 0.19 -6.53 8.45
N SER A 191 -0.63 -6.54 9.49
CA SER A 191 -2.03 -6.11 9.48
C SER A 191 -2.18 -5.00 10.53
N ASN A 192 -3.39 -4.77 11.05
CA ASN A 192 -3.65 -3.80 12.12
C ASN A 192 -3.14 -4.19 13.51
N GLY A 193 -1.85 -4.42 13.67
CA GLY A 193 -1.25 -4.73 14.97
C GLY A 193 0.26 -4.64 14.94
N LEU A 194 0.85 -4.46 16.12
CA LEU A 194 2.30 -4.59 16.28
C LEU A 194 2.71 -6.06 16.17
N THR A 195 3.85 -6.31 15.54
CA THR A 195 4.41 -7.63 15.19
C THR A 195 5.87 -7.77 15.61
N ILE A 196 6.60 -6.68 15.79
CA ILE A 196 8.00 -6.70 16.23
C ILE A 196 8.06 -7.10 17.70
N THR A 197 8.83 -8.14 17.99
CA THR A 197 8.94 -8.72 19.34
C THR A 197 10.28 -8.35 19.96
N THR A 198 11.21 -9.31 20.04
CA THR A 198 12.52 -9.16 20.70
C THR A 198 13.64 -8.90 19.70
N LYS A 199 13.51 -9.38 18.46
CA LYS A 199 14.43 -9.07 17.36
C LYS A 199 14.14 -7.66 16.82
N MET A 200 15.08 -6.74 17.04
CA MET A 200 15.04 -5.36 16.56
C MET A 200 16.41 -5.00 16.01
N ASP A 201 16.48 -4.63 14.75
CA ASP A 201 17.73 -4.27 14.07
C ASP A 201 18.02 -2.77 14.19
N LYS A 202 16.99 -1.93 14.28
CA LYS A 202 17.08 -0.50 14.60
C LYS A 202 16.01 -0.09 15.60
N THR A 203 16.33 0.87 16.46
CA THR A 203 15.38 1.42 17.45
C THR A 203 15.59 2.91 17.63
N CYS A 204 14.56 3.61 18.13
CA CYS A 204 14.75 4.98 18.62
C CYS A 204 15.79 5.00 19.75
N GLU A 205 16.52 6.10 19.89
CA GLU A 205 17.56 6.24 20.92
C GLU A 205 16.96 6.08 22.33
N ASN A 206 17.66 5.36 23.22
CA ASN A 206 17.23 5.14 24.61
C ASN A 206 15.82 4.52 24.72
N LEU A 207 15.48 3.59 23.81
CA LEU A 207 14.17 2.92 23.76
C LEU A 207 13.79 2.37 25.14
N ILE A 208 14.68 1.63 25.78
CA ILE A 208 14.44 0.98 27.06
C ILE A 208 14.09 1.97 28.17
N GLU A 209 14.90 3.03 28.33
CA GLU A 209 14.66 4.06 29.34
C GLU A 209 13.36 4.82 29.06
N LYS A 210 13.06 5.09 27.78
CA LYS A 210 11.79 5.71 27.36
C LYS A 210 10.60 4.80 27.73
N THR A 211 10.66 3.50 27.45
CA THR A 211 9.58 2.56 27.79
C THR A 211 9.34 2.47 29.30
N LYS A 212 10.40 2.45 30.11
CA LYS A 212 10.30 2.47 31.58
C LYS A 212 9.66 3.74 32.10
N ARG A 213 10.03 4.91 31.55
CA ARG A 213 9.42 6.21 31.92
C ARG A 213 7.94 6.30 31.55
N LEU A 214 7.52 5.61 30.50
CA LEU A 214 6.11 5.47 30.12
C LEU A 214 5.36 4.42 30.95
N HIS A 215 6.04 3.75 31.90
CA HIS A 215 5.49 2.64 32.69
C HIS A 215 4.95 1.47 31.83
N LEU A 216 5.49 1.30 30.62
CA LEU A 216 5.11 0.22 29.70
C LEU A 216 6.01 -1.01 29.81
N TRP A 217 7.11 -0.91 30.56
CA TRP A 217 7.98 -2.03 30.90
C TRP A 217 8.53 -1.85 32.32
N ASP A 218 8.47 -2.91 33.13
CA ASP A 218 8.94 -2.95 34.52
C ASP A 218 10.44 -3.27 34.66
N GLY A 219 11.10 -3.58 33.54
CA GLY A 219 12.50 -3.95 33.51
C GLY A 219 12.77 -5.43 33.81
N GLN A 220 11.73 -6.25 33.94
CA GLN A 220 11.86 -7.70 34.14
C GLN A 220 11.67 -8.45 32.81
N GLY A 221 12.40 -9.55 32.67
CA GLY A 221 12.38 -10.39 31.48
C GLY A 221 13.10 -9.78 30.27
N GLU A 222 12.92 -10.40 29.11
CA GLU A 222 13.42 -9.89 27.83
C GLU A 222 12.48 -8.79 27.32
N PHE A 223 13.04 -7.69 26.83
CA PHE A 223 12.24 -6.61 26.26
C PHE A 223 11.57 -7.04 24.96
N ASN A 224 10.25 -6.88 24.88
CA ASN A 224 9.45 -7.22 23.72
C ASN A 224 8.59 -6.02 23.30
N PHE A 225 8.86 -5.46 22.12
CA PHE A 225 8.27 -4.19 21.66
C PHE A 225 6.74 -4.28 21.56
N MET A 226 6.22 -5.30 20.85
CA MET A 226 4.79 -5.56 20.74
C MET A 226 4.12 -5.70 22.11
N GLN A 227 4.68 -6.49 23.04
CA GLN A 227 4.06 -6.69 24.35
C GLN A 227 3.99 -5.38 25.16
N CYS A 228 5.05 -4.57 25.09
CA CYS A 228 5.13 -3.29 25.80
C CYS A 228 4.14 -2.27 25.23
N TYR A 229 4.05 -2.15 23.90
CA TYR A 229 3.36 -1.04 23.25
C TYR A 229 1.98 -1.37 22.69
N SER A 230 1.68 -2.61 22.31
CA SER A 230 0.41 -2.96 21.66
C SER A 230 -0.78 -2.73 22.58
N SER A 231 -1.86 -2.14 22.07
CA SER A 231 -3.16 -2.08 22.73
C SER A 231 -4.20 -3.02 22.10
N GLY A 232 -3.73 -4.01 21.33
CA GLY A 232 -4.56 -4.92 20.54
C GLY A 232 -4.56 -4.59 19.04
N GLY A 233 -5.26 -5.40 18.25
CA GLY A 233 -5.23 -5.31 16.79
C GLY A 233 -6.09 -6.35 16.08
N ASP A 234 -6.03 -6.40 14.75
CA ASP A 234 -6.68 -7.45 13.95
C ASP A 234 -5.83 -8.72 13.90
N GLU A 235 -5.81 -9.46 15.00
CA GLU A 235 -5.04 -10.70 15.09
C GLU A 235 -5.56 -11.80 14.13
N GLN A 236 -6.84 -11.73 13.73
CA GLN A 236 -7.41 -12.72 12.81
C GLN A 236 -6.78 -12.55 11.44
N ARG A 237 -6.79 -11.34 10.87
CA ARG A 237 -6.15 -11.06 9.58
C ARG A 237 -4.66 -11.32 9.63
N GLN A 238 -3.98 -10.95 10.73
CA GLN A 238 -2.56 -11.24 10.90
C GLN A 238 -2.29 -12.76 10.78
N ARG A 239 -3.08 -13.61 11.46
CA ARG A 239 -2.95 -15.07 11.41
C ARG A 239 -3.31 -15.64 10.04
N GLU A 240 -4.38 -15.18 9.41
CA GLU A 240 -4.79 -15.64 8.08
C GLU A 240 -3.79 -15.24 7.00
N GLY A 241 -3.25 -14.03 7.05
CA GLY A 241 -2.18 -13.57 6.17
C GLY A 241 -0.93 -14.45 6.29
N THR A 242 -0.51 -14.77 7.51
CA THR A 242 0.59 -15.70 7.76
C THR A 242 0.27 -17.11 7.25
N ARG A 243 -0.96 -17.60 7.44
CA ARG A 243 -1.41 -18.91 6.95
C ARG A 243 -1.32 -18.98 5.42
N LEU A 244 -1.81 -17.95 4.73
CA LEU A 244 -1.79 -17.87 3.27
C LEU A 244 -0.37 -17.76 2.72
N LEU A 245 0.47 -16.89 3.29
CA LEU A 245 1.88 -16.83 2.89
C LEU A 245 2.55 -18.19 3.05
N LYS A 246 2.35 -18.87 4.18
CA LYS A 246 2.89 -20.21 4.41
C LYS A 246 2.37 -21.22 3.38
N GLU A 247 1.10 -21.13 3.00
CA GLU A 247 0.48 -22.04 2.04
C GLU A 247 1.04 -21.86 0.62
N TYR A 248 1.11 -20.61 0.15
CA TYR A 248 1.59 -20.28 -1.19
C TYR A 248 3.11 -20.36 -1.35
N THR A 249 3.87 -20.37 -0.24
CA THR A 249 5.34 -20.50 -0.24
C THR A 249 5.83 -21.88 0.19
N LYS A 250 4.96 -22.91 0.23
CA LYS A 250 5.35 -24.30 0.51
C LYS A 250 6.44 -24.83 -0.44
N SER A 251 6.44 -24.31 -1.66
CA SER A 251 7.43 -24.59 -2.68
C SER A 251 8.01 -23.27 -3.20
N PRO A 252 9.28 -23.23 -3.63
CA PRO A 252 9.82 -22.09 -4.36
C PRO A 252 9.01 -21.82 -5.63
N GLY A 253 8.94 -20.55 -6.03
CA GLY A 253 8.22 -20.13 -7.25
C GLY A 253 7.00 -19.24 -6.98
N PHE A 254 6.88 -18.67 -5.77
CA PHE A 254 5.83 -17.70 -5.46
C PHE A 254 5.85 -16.54 -6.47
N SER A 255 4.70 -16.25 -7.08
CA SER A 255 4.58 -15.31 -8.20
C SER A 255 3.73 -14.08 -7.85
N VAL A 256 3.70 -13.09 -8.75
CA VAL A 256 2.81 -11.92 -8.59
C VAL A 256 1.34 -12.34 -8.60
N GLN A 257 0.98 -13.37 -9.38
CA GLN A 257 -0.35 -13.95 -9.39
C GLN A 257 -0.74 -14.52 -8.02
N ASP A 258 0.21 -15.15 -7.31
CA ASP A 258 -0.05 -15.69 -5.97
C ASP A 258 -0.27 -14.58 -4.95
N MET A 259 0.51 -13.49 -5.03
CA MET A 259 0.25 -12.30 -4.22
C MET A 259 -1.14 -11.70 -4.52
N MET A 260 -1.52 -11.59 -5.80
CA MET A 260 -2.85 -11.11 -6.17
C MET A 260 -3.97 -12.01 -5.63
N LYS A 261 -3.78 -13.34 -5.58
CA LYS A 261 -4.75 -14.26 -4.95
C LYS A 261 -4.89 -14.01 -3.45
N ILE A 262 -3.78 -13.78 -2.74
CA ILE A 262 -3.81 -13.44 -1.31
C ILE A 262 -4.59 -12.14 -1.09
N LEU A 263 -4.27 -11.10 -1.86
CA LEU A 263 -4.94 -9.79 -1.77
C LEU A 263 -6.41 -9.82 -2.18
N ARG A 264 -6.88 -10.89 -2.85
CA ARG A 264 -8.28 -11.10 -3.24
C ARG A 264 -9.07 -11.98 -2.27
N HIS A 265 -8.43 -12.54 -1.26
CA HIS A 265 -9.05 -13.58 -0.43
C HIS A 265 -10.09 -12.97 0.53
N LYS A 266 -11.37 -13.10 0.21
CA LYS A 266 -12.47 -12.49 0.96
C LYS A 266 -12.76 -13.18 2.30
N GLU A 267 -12.65 -14.51 2.36
CA GLU A 267 -12.93 -15.30 3.57
C GLU A 267 -11.95 -14.99 4.71
N SER A 268 -10.71 -14.68 4.35
CA SER A 268 -9.68 -14.21 5.29
C SER A 268 -9.90 -12.77 5.77
N ARG A 269 -10.81 -12.04 5.11
CA ARG A 269 -11.05 -10.59 5.25
C ARG A 269 -9.90 -9.68 4.82
N ILE A 270 -8.87 -10.24 4.17
CA ILE A 270 -7.80 -9.46 3.53
C ILE A 270 -8.38 -8.57 2.42
N CYS A 271 -9.32 -9.12 1.63
CA CYS A 271 -10.09 -8.38 0.64
C CYS A 271 -11.49 -8.07 1.19
N ARG A 272 -11.90 -6.81 1.10
CA ARG A 272 -13.23 -6.36 1.53
C ARG A 272 -14.01 -5.81 0.35
N SER A 273 -15.22 -6.33 0.17
CA SER A 273 -16.12 -5.99 -0.93
C SER A 273 -16.54 -4.52 -0.91
N CYS A 274 -16.98 -4.00 -2.06
CA CYS A 274 -17.42 -2.61 -2.24
C CYS A 274 -18.59 -2.17 -1.34
N ASP A 275 -19.40 -3.12 -0.87
CA ASP A 275 -20.54 -2.90 0.03
C ASP A 275 -20.15 -2.84 1.52
N ASP A 276 -18.89 -3.15 1.86
CA ASP A 276 -18.39 -2.97 3.21
C ASP A 276 -18.35 -1.46 3.57
N THR A 277 -18.56 -1.15 4.84
CA THR A 277 -18.31 0.18 5.44
C THR A 277 -16.87 0.68 5.29
N PHE A 278 -15.90 -0.24 5.19
CA PHE A 278 -14.49 0.03 4.92
C PHE A 278 -14.02 -0.94 3.82
N PRO A 279 -14.41 -0.71 2.57
CA PRO A 279 -14.00 -1.59 1.47
C PRO A 279 -12.49 -1.48 1.25
N THR A 280 -11.90 -2.48 0.59
CA THR A 280 -10.54 -2.33 0.06
C THR A 280 -10.59 -1.34 -1.09
N GLN A 281 -10.22 -0.08 -0.86
CA GLN A 281 -10.36 1.02 -1.83
C GLN A 281 -9.27 1.05 -2.90
N GLY A 282 -8.15 0.38 -2.65
CA GLY A 282 -7.05 0.28 -3.59
C GLY A 282 -6.11 -0.86 -3.23
N SER A 283 -5.45 -1.42 -4.24
CA SER A 283 -4.48 -2.49 -4.04
C SER A 283 -3.27 -2.35 -4.96
N GLN A 284 -2.11 -2.77 -4.46
CA GLN A 284 -0.82 -2.77 -5.15
C GLN A 284 -0.16 -4.14 -5.04
N VAL A 285 0.45 -4.60 -6.15
CA VAL A 285 1.48 -5.66 -6.16
C VAL A 285 2.74 -5.11 -6.81
N SER A 286 3.93 -5.52 -6.39
CA SER A 286 5.18 -5.11 -7.03
C SER A 286 6.17 -6.26 -7.08
N CYS A 287 6.90 -6.36 -8.19
CA CYS A 287 7.95 -7.35 -8.40
C CYS A 287 9.27 -6.62 -8.63
N LEU A 288 10.24 -6.88 -7.75
CA LEU A 288 11.49 -6.14 -7.66
C LEU A 288 12.68 -7.07 -7.89
N SER A 289 13.51 -6.72 -8.86
CA SER A 289 14.72 -7.38 -9.28
C SER A 289 15.90 -6.39 -9.18
N PRO A 290 17.07 -6.85 -8.73
CA PRO A 290 18.26 -6.01 -8.70
C PRO A 290 18.85 -5.78 -10.11
N THR A 291 18.52 -6.64 -11.07
CA THR A 291 19.14 -6.65 -12.41
C THR A 291 18.17 -6.47 -13.55
N ASN A 292 16.88 -6.71 -13.34
CA ASN A 292 15.88 -6.75 -14.40
C ASN A 292 14.84 -5.62 -14.26
N VAL A 293 13.94 -5.51 -15.23
CA VAL A 293 12.85 -4.53 -15.19
C VAL A 293 11.93 -4.81 -14.00
N ASN A 294 11.58 -3.74 -13.27
CA ASN A 294 10.67 -3.79 -12.14
C ASN A 294 9.28 -3.32 -12.56
N VAL A 295 8.27 -4.03 -12.06
CA VAL A 295 6.88 -3.82 -12.46
C VAL A 295 6.02 -3.66 -11.22
N HIS A 296 5.10 -2.69 -11.28
CA HIS A 296 4.19 -2.35 -10.20
C HIS A 296 2.76 -2.40 -10.74
N TRP A 297 1.90 -3.19 -10.12
CA TRP A 297 0.51 -3.32 -10.52
C TRP A 297 -0.40 -2.61 -9.54
N PHE A 298 -1.36 -1.82 -10.04
CA PHE A 298 -2.35 -1.14 -9.23
C PHE A 298 -3.76 -1.44 -9.73
N THR A 299 -4.74 -1.54 -8.83
CA THR A 299 -6.15 -1.68 -9.25
C THR A 299 -6.72 -0.35 -9.73
N ALA A 300 -6.42 0.76 -9.05
CA ALA A 300 -7.08 2.06 -9.21
C ALA A 300 -8.61 2.06 -9.00
N THR A 301 -9.15 0.94 -8.54
CA THR A 301 -10.56 0.68 -8.25
C THR A 301 -10.68 -0.16 -6.97
N PRO A 302 -11.82 -0.08 -6.25
CA PRO A 302 -12.04 -0.84 -5.02
C PRO A 302 -12.30 -2.33 -5.29
N ASP A 303 -12.22 -3.15 -4.24
CA ASP A 303 -12.40 -4.60 -4.28
C ASP A 303 -11.46 -5.27 -5.31
N PRO A 304 -10.23 -5.64 -4.92
CA PRO A 304 -9.31 -6.34 -5.82
C PRO A 304 -9.88 -7.66 -6.34
N GLY A 305 -10.88 -8.25 -5.67
CA GLY A 305 -11.62 -9.43 -6.15
C GLY A 305 -12.32 -9.16 -7.48
N MET A 306 -12.83 -7.95 -7.66
CA MET A 306 -13.57 -7.51 -8.86
C MET A 306 -12.73 -6.62 -9.79
N SER A 307 -11.60 -6.09 -9.31
CA SER A 307 -10.73 -5.21 -10.07
C SER A 307 -9.73 -5.93 -10.99
N PHE A 308 -9.22 -5.16 -11.96
CA PHE A 308 -8.07 -5.48 -12.81
C PHE A 308 -6.78 -4.81 -12.28
N TYR A 309 -5.74 -5.61 -12.00
CA TYR A 309 -4.39 -5.11 -11.68
C TYR A 309 -3.63 -4.65 -12.94
N LYS A 310 -3.42 -3.35 -13.05
CA LYS A 310 -2.83 -2.69 -14.22
C LYS A 310 -1.34 -2.47 -14.02
N PRO A 311 -0.46 -3.00 -14.89
CA PRO A 311 0.98 -2.84 -14.75
C PRO A 311 1.44 -1.42 -15.03
N PHE A 312 2.47 -1.01 -14.32
CA PHE A 312 3.21 0.23 -14.47
C PHE A 312 4.71 -0.08 -14.36
N VAL A 313 5.50 0.54 -15.23
CA VAL A 313 6.96 0.46 -15.26
C VAL A 313 7.53 1.86 -15.31
N PHE A 314 8.57 2.13 -14.51
CA PHE A 314 9.32 3.37 -14.60
C PHE A 314 10.19 3.36 -15.87
N THR A 315 9.69 3.93 -16.95
CA THR A 315 10.44 4.14 -18.19
C THR A 315 11.07 5.54 -18.22
N GLN A 316 12.03 5.75 -19.13
CA GLN A 316 12.67 7.06 -19.31
C GLN A 316 11.67 8.16 -19.72
N ASN A 317 10.66 7.80 -20.51
CA ASN A 317 9.70 8.72 -21.12
C ASN A 317 8.28 8.59 -20.55
N VAL A 318 8.15 7.93 -19.39
CA VAL A 318 6.86 7.60 -18.77
C VAL A 318 5.94 8.83 -18.73
N LYS A 319 4.74 8.66 -19.31
CA LYS A 319 3.76 9.74 -19.48
C LYS A 319 2.98 9.98 -18.18
N PRO A 320 2.40 11.18 -18.02
CA PRO A 320 1.41 11.41 -16.95
C PRO A 320 0.28 10.39 -17.02
N LEU A 321 -0.18 9.93 -15.85
CA LEU A 321 -1.30 8.99 -15.78
C LEU A 321 -2.61 9.64 -16.25
N PRO A 322 -3.56 8.85 -16.80
CA PRO A 322 -4.86 9.34 -17.27
C PRO A 322 -5.64 10.05 -16.15
N LYS A 323 -6.42 11.08 -16.52
CA LYS A 323 -7.29 11.82 -15.58
C LYS A 323 -8.40 10.93 -15.00
N GLU A 324 -8.68 9.82 -15.66
CA GLU A 324 -9.73 8.87 -15.33
C GLU A 324 -9.50 8.19 -13.97
N VAL A 325 -8.24 8.17 -13.49
CA VAL A 325 -7.84 7.67 -12.15
C VAL A 325 -7.46 8.78 -11.16
N VAL A 326 -7.83 10.02 -11.48
CA VAL A 326 -7.52 11.20 -10.67
C VAL A 326 -8.80 11.92 -10.30
N SER A 327 -9.02 12.05 -9.00
CA SER A 327 -10.19 12.69 -8.42
C SER A 327 -10.28 14.19 -8.76
N PRO A 328 -11.48 14.70 -9.12
CA PRO A 328 -11.69 16.14 -9.27
C PRO A 328 -11.62 16.83 -7.91
N MET A 329 -10.90 17.95 -7.80
CA MET A 329 -10.64 18.61 -6.51
C MET A 329 -11.88 19.30 -5.90
N ASP A 330 -12.84 19.72 -6.74
CA ASP A 330 -13.91 20.64 -6.34
C ASP A 330 -15.26 19.95 -6.04
N MET A 331 -15.30 18.62 -5.86
CA MET A 331 -16.54 17.87 -5.64
C MET A 331 -16.58 17.17 -4.28
N PRO A 332 -17.75 16.96 -3.65
CA PRO A 332 -17.86 16.07 -2.49
C PRO A 332 -17.48 14.63 -2.85
N ARG A 333 -16.77 13.90 -1.95
CA ARG A 333 -16.30 12.49 -2.12
C ARG A 333 -15.32 12.24 -3.28
N ARG A 334 -15.34 13.11 -4.29
CA ARG A 334 -14.44 13.16 -5.44
C ARG A 334 -14.20 11.83 -6.16
N PRO A 335 -15.19 10.96 -6.43
CA PRO A 335 -14.91 9.76 -7.20
C PRO A 335 -14.42 10.13 -8.60
N HIS A 336 -13.24 9.61 -8.97
CA HIS A 336 -12.70 9.73 -10.32
C HIS A 336 -13.54 8.91 -11.32
N HIS A 337 -13.31 9.11 -12.62
CA HIS A 337 -14.18 8.55 -13.65
C HIS A 337 -14.22 7.03 -13.61
N LEU A 338 -13.06 6.38 -13.51
CA LEU A 338 -12.97 4.94 -13.48
C LEU A 338 -13.67 4.35 -12.24
N TYR A 339 -13.49 4.97 -11.07
CA TYR A 339 -14.18 4.55 -9.85
C TYR A 339 -15.70 4.55 -10.02
N LYS A 340 -16.26 5.61 -10.64
CA LYS A 340 -17.71 5.72 -10.86
C LYS A 340 -18.23 4.59 -11.73
N ILE A 341 -17.54 4.30 -12.84
CA ILE A 341 -17.97 3.24 -13.76
C ILE A 341 -17.84 1.88 -13.07
N HIS A 342 -16.71 1.61 -12.42
CA HIS A 342 -16.45 0.37 -11.70
C HIS A 342 -17.53 0.08 -10.66
N VAL A 343 -17.78 1.01 -9.73
CA VAL A 343 -18.80 0.82 -8.69
C VAL A 343 -20.21 0.74 -9.30
N GLY A 344 -20.47 1.46 -10.39
CA GLY A 344 -21.74 1.41 -11.10
C GLY A 344 -22.02 0.06 -11.76
N ARG A 345 -21.01 -0.59 -12.34
CA ARG A 345 -21.13 -1.89 -13.01
C ARG A 345 -21.12 -3.03 -11.99
N ILE A 346 -20.16 -3.05 -11.07
CA ILE A 346 -20.01 -4.11 -10.07
C ILE A 346 -21.11 -4.06 -8.98
N GLY A 347 -21.70 -2.88 -8.71
CA GLY A 347 -22.82 -2.72 -7.78
C GLY A 347 -24.16 -3.25 -8.30
N ARG A 348 -24.29 -3.51 -9.61
CA ARG A 348 -25.42 -4.20 -10.23
C ARG A 348 -25.07 -5.69 -10.26
N SER A 349 -25.60 -6.47 -9.31
CA SER A 349 -25.51 -7.94 -9.22
C SER A 349 -24.21 -8.57 -9.75
N GLU A 350 -23.18 -8.73 -8.90
CA GLU A 350 -21.93 -9.47 -9.16
C GLU A 350 -21.70 -9.83 -10.64
N ASP A 351 -21.46 -8.80 -11.48
CA ASP A 351 -21.36 -8.99 -12.93
C ASP A 351 -20.16 -9.89 -13.22
N ALA A 352 -20.47 -11.18 -13.32
CA ALA A 352 -19.50 -12.23 -13.43
C ALA A 352 -18.81 -12.16 -14.79
N GLN A 353 -19.49 -11.62 -15.81
CA GLN A 353 -18.93 -11.38 -17.14
C GLN A 353 -17.88 -10.29 -17.08
N THR A 354 -18.20 -9.12 -16.51
CA THR A 354 -17.23 -8.04 -16.31
C THR A 354 -16.04 -8.51 -15.49
N THR A 355 -16.29 -9.22 -14.39
CA THR A 355 -15.23 -9.74 -13.52
C THR A 355 -14.31 -10.71 -14.27
N ARG A 356 -14.88 -11.63 -15.06
CA ARG A 356 -14.12 -12.52 -15.95
C ARG A 356 -13.33 -11.73 -16.98
N GLY A 357 -13.91 -10.68 -17.56
CA GLY A 357 -13.25 -9.74 -18.46
C GLY A 357 -12.01 -9.11 -17.84
N CYS A 358 -12.13 -8.54 -16.64
CA CYS A 358 -11.01 -7.97 -15.89
C CYS A 358 -9.91 -9.02 -15.66
N LYS A 359 -10.26 -10.28 -15.33
CA LYS A 359 -9.26 -11.35 -15.17
C LYS A 359 -8.58 -11.75 -16.48
N ARG A 360 -9.28 -11.70 -17.62
CA ARG A 360 -8.69 -11.96 -18.94
C ARG A 360 -7.68 -10.87 -19.32
N LEU A 361 -8.05 -9.60 -19.18
CA LEU A 361 -7.15 -8.46 -19.40
C LEU A 361 -5.90 -8.57 -18.51
N GLU A 362 -6.11 -8.88 -17.23
CA GLU A 362 -5.03 -9.08 -16.26
C GLU A 362 -4.08 -10.21 -16.67
N ALA A 363 -4.60 -11.39 -17.00
CA ALA A 363 -3.78 -12.53 -17.39
C ALA A 363 -2.92 -12.20 -18.63
N ALA A 364 -3.49 -11.49 -19.61
CA ALA A 364 -2.77 -11.05 -20.79
C ALA A 364 -1.62 -10.08 -20.44
N ARG A 365 -1.89 -9.08 -19.59
CA ARG A 365 -0.87 -8.11 -19.16
C ARG A 365 0.20 -8.73 -18.27
N ILE A 366 -0.15 -9.68 -17.40
CA ILE A 366 0.84 -10.43 -16.62
C ILE A 366 1.76 -11.23 -17.54
N ALA A 367 1.20 -11.99 -18.50
CA ALA A 367 2.00 -12.74 -19.48
C ALA A 367 2.90 -11.83 -20.34
N GLN A 368 2.42 -10.63 -20.69
CA GLN A 368 3.26 -9.62 -21.35
C GLN A 368 4.44 -9.21 -20.45
N MET A 369 4.19 -8.93 -19.17
CA MET A 369 5.20 -8.47 -18.21
C MET A 369 6.20 -9.55 -17.80
N GLU A 370 5.83 -10.83 -17.84
CA GLU A 370 6.78 -11.93 -17.56
C GLU A 370 8.03 -11.87 -18.45
N LYS A 371 7.88 -11.46 -19.71
CA LYS A 371 9.00 -11.26 -20.64
C LYS A 371 9.98 -10.18 -20.15
N TYR A 372 9.45 -9.11 -19.56
CA TYR A 372 10.23 -7.99 -19.06
C TYR A 372 10.91 -8.28 -17.72
N LEU A 373 10.25 -9.04 -16.84
CA LEU A 373 10.81 -9.44 -15.54
C LEU A 373 12.09 -10.29 -15.68
N GLU A 374 12.30 -10.91 -16.83
CA GLU A 374 13.50 -11.69 -17.17
C GLU A 374 14.52 -10.90 -18.00
N THR A 375 14.16 -9.69 -18.44
CA THR A 375 15.02 -8.85 -19.28
C THR A 375 15.90 -7.92 -18.43
N PRO A 376 17.23 -7.88 -18.66
CA PRO A 376 18.12 -6.99 -17.92
C PRO A 376 17.75 -5.50 -18.06
N ALA A 377 17.78 -4.79 -16.95
CA ALA A 377 17.55 -3.36 -16.88
C ALA A 377 18.58 -2.63 -17.77
N GLY A 378 18.10 -1.82 -18.72
CA GLY A 378 18.91 -1.05 -19.66
C GLY A 378 19.22 -1.73 -21.00
N GLN A 379 18.84 -3.00 -21.20
CA GLN A 379 18.91 -3.68 -22.50
C GLN A 379 17.55 -3.80 -23.20
N SER A 380 16.47 -3.52 -22.48
CA SER A 380 15.11 -3.49 -23.00
C SER A 380 14.78 -2.13 -23.63
N ASN A 381 14.29 -2.11 -24.87
CA ASN A 381 13.49 -0.97 -25.32
C ASN A 381 12.16 -1.01 -24.53
N LEU A 382 11.92 0.01 -23.71
CA LEU A 382 10.72 0.13 -22.87
C LEU A 382 9.72 1.16 -23.41
N GLU A 383 9.93 1.70 -24.61
CA GLU A 383 9.04 2.70 -25.23
C GLU A 383 7.60 2.20 -25.34
N GLU A 384 7.39 0.90 -25.65
CA GLU A 384 6.05 0.32 -25.70
C GLU A 384 5.34 0.29 -24.33
N LEU A 385 6.08 0.51 -23.23
CA LEU A 385 5.53 0.54 -21.88
C LEU A 385 5.23 1.97 -21.39
N ASP A 386 5.59 3.00 -22.16
CA ASP A 386 5.43 4.41 -21.77
C ASP A 386 3.96 4.79 -21.48
N ASP A 387 3.03 4.19 -22.23
CA ASP A 387 1.58 4.39 -22.14
C ASP A 387 0.82 3.17 -21.60
N LEU A 388 1.52 2.09 -21.19
CA LEU A 388 0.90 0.82 -20.81
C LEU A 388 -0.21 0.97 -19.75
N PHE A 389 0.04 1.74 -18.70
CA PHE A 389 -0.95 1.94 -17.65
C PHE A 389 -2.19 2.65 -18.21
N LYS A 390 -2.01 3.64 -19.10
CA LYS A 390 -3.10 4.37 -19.75
C LYS A 390 -3.91 3.46 -20.68
N GLU A 391 -3.25 2.61 -21.45
CA GLU A 391 -3.91 1.60 -22.29
C GLU A 391 -4.76 0.65 -21.44
N CYS A 392 -4.23 0.14 -20.33
CA CYS A 392 -4.98 -0.74 -19.44
C CYS A 392 -6.22 -0.08 -18.82
N ILE A 393 -6.20 1.25 -18.65
CA ILE A 393 -7.36 2.03 -18.19
C ILE A 393 -8.41 2.14 -19.30
N ALA A 394 -7.99 2.38 -20.54
CA ALA A 394 -8.90 2.40 -21.68
C ALA A 394 -9.55 1.01 -21.88
N ASP A 395 -8.75 -0.07 -21.88
CA ASP A 395 -9.22 -1.45 -22.00
C ASP A 395 -10.29 -1.80 -20.92
N GLU A 396 -10.09 -1.35 -19.67
CA GLU A 396 -11.06 -1.59 -18.59
C GLU A 396 -12.34 -0.77 -18.75
N ILE A 397 -12.23 0.48 -19.21
CA ILE A 397 -13.39 1.33 -19.47
C ILE A 397 -14.23 0.73 -20.60
N ASP A 398 -13.60 0.33 -21.71
CA ASP A 398 -14.27 -0.28 -22.85
C ASP A 398 -15.00 -1.56 -22.43
N LEU A 399 -14.36 -2.41 -21.62
CA LEU A 399 -14.98 -3.60 -21.03
C LEU A 399 -16.25 -3.28 -20.23
N TYR A 400 -16.29 -2.17 -19.48
CA TYR A 400 -17.47 -1.80 -18.70
C TYR A 400 -18.64 -1.27 -19.54
N PHE A 401 -18.41 -0.96 -20.81
CA PHE A 401 -19.45 -0.56 -21.77
C PHE A 401 -19.88 -1.69 -22.71
N GLU A 402 -19.27 -2.88 -22.63
CA GLU A 402 -19.77 -4.07 -23.32
C GLU A 402 -21.14 -4.49 -22.73
N PRO A 403 -22.14 -4.84 -23.57
CA PRO A 403 -23.43 -5.35 -23.10
C PRO A 403 -23.27 -6.56 -22.20
N THR A 404 -24.06 -6.67 -21.14
CA THR A 404 -24.15 -7.94 -20.39
C THR A 404 -24.99 -8.94 -21.14
N ASP A 405 -24.72 -10.24 -20.94
CA ASP A 405 -25.55 -11.34 -21.48
C ASP A 405 -27.07 -11.11 -21.19
N ASP A 406 -27.41 -10.52 -20.04
CA ASP A 406 -28.80 -10.18 -19.65
C ASP A 406 -29.39 -8.95 -20.40
N GLU A 407 -28.55 -8.03 -20.89
CA GLU A 407 -28.98 -6.85 -21.67
C GLU A 407 -29.21 -7.23 -23.14
N GLU A 408 -28.47 -8.22 -23.67
CA GLU A 408 -28.72 -8.77 -25.02
C GLU A 408 -30.03 -9.57 -25.08
N GLU A 409 -30.41 -10.30 -24.01
CA GLU A 409 -31.69 -11.02 -23.96
C GLU A 409 -32.92 -10.09 -23.87
N GLU A 410 -32.78 -8.88 -23.29
CA GLU A 410 -33.85 -7.86 -23.30
C GLU A 410 -33.95 -7.14 -24.65
N GLU A 411 -32.85 -6.88 -25.35
CA GLU A 411 -32.87 -6.27 -26.70
C GLU A 411 -33.42 -7.23 -27.78
N ASP A 412 -33.25 -8.55 -27.62
CA ASP A 412 -33.80 -9.56 -28.53
C ASP A 412 -35.27 -9.94 -28.22
N ALA A 413 -35.85 -9.41 -27.13
CA ALA A 413 -37.21 -9.69 -26.68
C ALA A 413 -38.26 -8.61 -27.02
N ASP A 414 -37.83 -7.47 -27.58
CA ASP A 414 -38.68 -6.38 -28.13
C ASP A 414 -38.69 -6.37 -29.67
#